data_AF-A0A2K8UAH8-F1
#
_entry.id   AF-A0A2K8UAH8-F1
#
_cell.length_a   1.000
_cell.length_b   1.000
_cell.length_c   1.000
_cell.angle_alpha   90.00
_cell.angle_beta   90.00
_cell.angle_gamma   90.00
#
_symmetry.space_group_name_H-M   'P 1'
#
loop_
_entity.id
_entity.type
_entity.pdbx_description
1 polymer ?
#
loop_
_entity_poly.entity_id
_entity_poly.type
_entity_poly.pdbx_seq_one_letter_code
_entity_poly.pdbx_strand_id
1 'polypeptide(L)'
;MKTPTWFNTAGAAALVIIVWAPTVPAAPWSFGIMGDTQWPNSPAPVKNPNVAVNVINHLNQQFIGHGVKFVVQVGDLTDTPGTNNVNLDVRAAFAQALYNAGIGFYPLRGNHESSASAAGEFQRVFPQTQTGVNNQTPDNARIATTYYGAAPVNTGTNFTVGSNFATEPTLEGLTYSFDYNNARFVLVDQFTKPSGTAHSNLNQTDVDWVGARLAAQPRLSHAFVFAHKGLITANHNDNLFNSTNPDAAAATTWPLTNSYMAYLQNNGVRYHTGGHDHLHNRAIVTSPDGLSKVQNIIAASNSYKFYIPPIATGLAAQAWRSRERQIAQELFTVGYYIVTVDGPRVNVDAYASPNGCDGDCNLTDDVIPYTFTKRESFGYSLNGKEVVVEQGASLALTDDTTTAVRNGETGYVGTRMAIVEGTNAATGKDYSNRALAKTVDTGWAPRAGGTASDILTLWGLHDSLATDFAVPATATAAPSGYQFKLKSDRTDTYVLSLSYQPTGISAQQFASGLFGLATRDAEGNWVNAVAANDGGAGSFVQGPYVHGDTLGTYGIDTATQTAWAVVNHQGDFAGVRP
;
A
#
# COMPACT_ATOMS: atom_id res chain seq x y z
N MET A 1 2.29 75.19 -29.81
CA MET A 1 2.54 73.76 -30.09
C MET A 1 1.20 73.04 -30.24
N LYS A 2 1.17 71.87 -30.88
CA LYS A 2 -0.05 71.22 -31.39
C LYS A 2 -0.91 70.59 -30.27
N THR A 3 -2.22 70.84 -30.29
CA THR A 3 -3.26 69.83 -30.03
C THR A 3 -3.34 68.90 -31.26
N PRO A 4 -3.77 67.60 -31.18
CA PRO A 4 -5.10 67.24 -30.64
C PRO A 4 -5.33 65.80 -30.08
N THR A 5 -6.61 65.52 -29.77
CA THR A 5 -7.37 64.23 -29.75
C THR A 5 -7.05 63.17 -28.67
N TRP A 6 -7.97 62.93 -27.71
CA TRP A 6 -9.02 61.85 -27.63
C TRP A 6 -8.43 60.43 -27.35
N PHE A 7 -9.05 59.48 -26.63
CA PHE A 7 -10.43 59.26 -26.13
C PHE A 7 -10.45 58.61 -24.71
N ASN A 8 -11.63 58.27 -24.16
CA ASN A 8 -11.86 57.48 -22.92
C ASN A 8 -11.67 55.96 -23.11
N THR A 9 -11.28 55.24 -22.04
CA THR A 9 -11.99 54.02 -21.59
C THR A 9 -11.90 53.87 -20.07
N ALA A 10 -13.04 53.59 -19.42
CA ALA A 10 -13.08 53.25 -18.00
C ALA A 10 -12.69 51.78 -17.81
N GLY A 11 -11.62 51.53 -17.06
CA GLY A 11 -11.22 50.18 -16.64
C GLY A 11 -11.89 49.79 -15.32
N ALA A 12 -13.02 49.08 -15.39
CA ALA A 12 -13.59 48.44 -14.20
C ALA A 12 -12.64 47.31 -13.75
N ALA A 13 -12.00 47.47 -12.60
CA ALA A 13 -11.21 46.41 -11.99
C ALA A 13 -12.15 45.29 -11.53
N ALA A 14 -12.26 44.23 -12.34
CA ALA A 14 -12.99 43.03 -11.98
C ALA A 14 -12.26 42.34 -10.81
N LEU A 15 -12.76 42.57 -9.59
CA LEU A 15 -12.33 41.83 -8.41
C LEU A 15 -12.78 40.37 -8.57
N VAL A 16 -11.89 39.51 -9.08
CA VAL A 16 -12.13 38.07 -9.15
C VAL A 16 -12.07 37.53 -7.72
N ILE A 17 -13.22 37.55 -7.05
CA ILE A 17 -13.42 36.81 -5.81
C ILE A 17 -13.41 35.33 -6.20
N ILE A 18 -12.25 34.68 -6.03
CA ILE A 18 -12.16 33.22 -6.04
C ILE A 18 -12.89 32.75 -4.78
N VAL A 19 -14.19 32.50 -4.92
CA VAL A 19 -14.98 31.82 -3.90
C VAL A 19 -14.49 30.38 -3.88
N TRP A 20 -13.59 30.08 -2.94
CA TRP A 20 -13.25 28.71 -2.59
C TRP A 20 -14.51 28.04 -2.03
N ALA A 21 -15.28 27.39 -2.89
CA ALA A 21 -16.32 26.48 -2.44
C ALA A 21 -15.64 25.41 -1.58
N PRO A 22 -16.04 25.23 -0.31
CA PRO A 22 -15.46 24.18 0.52
C PRO A 22 -15.79 22.84 -0.14
N THR A 23 -14.77 22.17 -0.68
CA THR A 23 -14.90 20.81 -1.17
C THR A 23 -15.27 19.94 0.03
N VAL A 24 -16.51 19.45 0.05
CA VAL A 24 -16.91 18.39 0.98
C VAL A 24 -15.90 17.26 0.80
N PRO A 25 -15.23 16.78 1.88
CA PRO A 25 -14.30 15.67 1.77
C PRO A 25 -14.96 14.50 1.05
N ALA A 26 -14.31 13.98 0.02
CA ALA A 26 -14.81 12.80 -0.68
C ALA A 26 -14.94 11.65 0.33
N ALA A 27 -16.06 10.93 0.28
CA ALA A 27 -16.28 9.79 1.17
C ALA A 27 -15.13 8.76 1.02
N PRO A 28 -14.76 8.05 2.11
CA PRO A 28 -13.76 7.00 2.05
C PRO A 28 -14.05 6.00 0.93
N TRP A 29 -13.00 5.59 0.22
CA TRP A 29 -13.11 4.65 -0.89
C TRP A 29 -11.92 3.70 -0.90
N SER A 30 -12.10 2.52 -1.47
CA SER A 30 -11.08 1.46 -1.47
C SER A 30 -10.78 0.90 -2.85
N PHE A 31 -9.57 0.38 -3.01
CA PHE A 31 -9.15 -0.42 -4.16
C PHE A 31 -8.40 -1.68 -3.69
N GLY A 32 -8.45 -2.74 -4.50
CA GLY A 32 -7.76 -4.00 -4.25
C GLY A 32 -6.41 -4.08 -4.93
N ILE A 33 -5.47 -4.86 -4.38
CA ILE A 33 -4.23 -5.26 -5.05
C ILE A 33 -4.05 -6.79 -4.93
N MET A 34 -3.63 -7.43 -6.01
CA MET A 34 -3.10 -8.80 -6.03
C MET A 34 -1.95 -8.92 -7.04
N GLY A 35 -1.09 -9.92 -6.92
CA GLY A 35 0.00 -10.22 -7.86
C GLY A 35 0.03 -11.68 -8.27
N ASP A 36 0.83 -11.99 -9.29
CA ASP A 36 1.38 -13.32 -9.57
C ASP A 36 0.30 -14.43 -9.59
N THR A 37 -0.53 -14.47 -10.63
CA THR A 37 -1.60 -15.50 -10.81
C THR A 37 -1.21 -16.63 -11.75
N GLN A 38 0.09 -16.86 -11.93
CA GLN A 38 0.63 -17.94 -12.74
C GLN A 38 0.54 -19.30 -12.04
N TRP A 39 0.28 -20.38 -12.80
CA TRP A 39 0.10 -21.74 -12.29
C TRP A 39 0.74 -22.74 -13.26
N PRO A 40 1.29 -23.90 -12.87
CA PRO A 40 1.97 -24.80 -13.79
C PRO A 40 1.04 -25.31 -14.89
N ASN A 41 1.63 -25.64 -16.03
CA ASN A 41 1.01 -26.50 -17.02
C ASN A 41 0.94 -27.96 -16.52
N SER A 42 0.07 -28.24 -15.55
CA SER A 42 -0.08 -29.56 -14.93
C SER A 42 -1.02 -30.46 -15.75
N PRO A 43 -0.65 -31.73 -16.05
CA PRO A 43 -1.56 -32.67 -16.70
C PRO A 43 -2.70 -33.10 -15.77
N ALA A 44 -3.83 -33.47 -16.37
CA ALA A 44 -5.07 -33.88 -15.70
C ALA A 44 -4.86 -34.94 -14.59
N PRO A 45 -5.66 -34.91 -13.49
CA PRO A 45 -7.02 -34.36 -13.42
C PRO A 45 -7.14 -32.94 -12.83
N VAL A 46 -6.05 -32.24 -12.56
CA VAL A 46 -6.08 -31.07 -11.67
C VAL A 46 -6.40 -29.75 -12.41
N LYS A 47 -7.13 -28.87 -11.72
CA LYS A 47 -7.63 -27.58 -12.20
C LYS A 47 -6.50 -26.54 -12.30
N ASN A 48 -6.72 -25.47 -13.06
CA ASN A 48 -5.83 -24.29 -13.19
C ASN A 48 -4.59 -24.37 -14.13
N PRO A 49 -4.56 -25.07 -15.29
CA PRO A 49 -3.36 -25.06 -16.15
C PRO A 49 -2.94 -23.63 -16.55
N ASN A 50 -1.67 -23.24 -16.38
CA ASN A 50 -1.11 -21.91 -16.72
C ASN A 50 -1.66 -20.68 -15.95
N VAL A 51 -2.87 -20.73 -15.38
CA VAL A 51 -3.55 -19.59 -14.73
C VAL A 51 -4.29 -20.05 -13.47
N ALA A 52 -4.02 -19.39 -12.33
CA ALA A 52 -4.53 -19.73 -11.00
C ALA A 52 -6.03 -19.38 -10.79
N VAL A 53 -6.92 -19.89 -11.65
CA VAL A 53 -8.33 -19.48 -11.70
C VAL A 53 -9.09 -19.70 -10.39
N ASN A 54 -8.85 -20.81 -9.66
CA ASN A 54 -9.49 -20.99 -8.34
C ASN A 54 -9.06 -19.91 -7.34
N VAL A 55 -7.79 -19.49 -7.35
CA VAL A 55 -7.30 -18.40 -6.48
C VAL A 55 -7.94 -17.07 -6.89
N ILE A 56 -7.94 -16.76 -8.19
CA ILE A 56 -8.61 -15.58 -8.76
C ILE A 56 -10.09 -15.52 -8.36
N ASN A 57 -10.81 -16.65 -8.41
CA ASN A 57 -12.22 -16.70 -8.03
C ASN A 57 -12.44 -16.38 -6.56
N HIS A 58 -11.63 -16.93 -5.64
CA HIS A 58 -11.73 -16.61 -4.22
C HIS A 58 -11.36 -15.15 -3.94
N LEU A 59 -10.29 -14.62 -4.54
CA LEU A 59 -9.89 -13.21 -4.39
C LEU A 59 -10.93 -12.24 -4.94
N ASN A 60 -11.53 -12.54 -6.10
CA ASN A 60 -12.62 -11.76 -6.65
C ASN A 60 -13.78 -11.64 -5.65
N GLN A 61 -14.14 -12.71 -4.93
CA GLN A 61 -15.16 -12.63 -3.87
C GLN A 61 -14.71 -11.76 -2.69
N GLN A 62 -13.43 -11.78 -2.30
CA GLN A 62 -12.91 -10.88 -1.27
C GLN A 62 -13.04 -9.41 -1.71
N PHE A 63 -12.59 -9.06 -2.91
CA PHE A 63 -12.69 -7.69 -3.44
C PHE A 63 -14.13 -7.21 -3.57
N ILE A 64 -15.05 -8.08 -4.01
CA ILE A 64 -16.49 -7.79 -4.06
C ILE A 64 -17.05 -7.57 -2.65
N GLY A 65 -16.71 -8.43 -1.68
CA GLY A 65 -17.13 -8.30 -0.29
C GLY A 65 -16.62 -7.02 0.40
N HIS A 66 -15.40 -6.58 0.07
CA HIS A 66 -14.82 -5.31 0.53
C HIS A 66 -15.33 -4.07 -0.23
N GLY A 67 -16.19 -4.24 -1.25
CA GLY A 67 -16.83 -3.13 -1.97
C GLY A 67 -15.87 -2.20 -2.74
N VAL A 68 -14.69 -2.72 -3.11
CA VAL A 68 -13.62 -1.95 -3.76
C VAL A 68 -14.06 -1.38 -5.11
N LYS A 69 -13.47 -0.26 -5.52
CA LYS A 69 -13.84 0.45 -6.76
C LYS A 69 -13.13 -0.11 -8.00
N PHE A 70 -11.93 -0.63 -7.80
CA PHE A 70 -11.18 -1.37 -8.79
C PHE A 70 -10.14 -2.28 -8.10
N VAL A 71 -9.55 -3.18 -8.88
CA VAL A 71 -8.43 -4.03 -8.48
C VAL A 71 -7.25 -3.78 -9.42
N VAL A 72 -6.06 -3.57 -8.85
CA VAL A 72 -4.79 -3.56 -9.58
C VAL A 72 -4.19 -4.97 -9.53
N GLN A 73 -3.73 -5.50 -10.67
CA GLN A 73 -2.92 -6.72 -10.69
C GLN A 73 -1.48 -6.46 -11.12
N VAL A 74 -0.52 -6.77 -10.24
CA VAL A 74 0.92 -6.44 -10.40
C VAL A 74 1.71 -7.50 -11.18
N GLY A 75 1.23 -7.83 -12.38
CA GLY A 75 1.94 -8.70 -13.32
C GLY A 75 1.78 -10.19 -13.08
N ASP A 76 2.57 -10.95 -13.84
CA ASP A 76 2.52 -12.39 -14.05
C ASP A 76 1.08 -12.92 -14.01
N LEU A 77 0.34 -12.50 -15.04
CA LEU A 77 -1.05 -12.89 -15.25
C LEU A 77 -1.17 -14.40 -15.50
N THR A 78 -0.12 -15.01 -16.07
CA THR A 78 -0.07 -16.37 -16.61
C THR A 78 1.33 -16.97 -16.42
N ASP A 79 1.48 -18.31 -16.43
CA ASP A 79 2.81 -18.97 -16.40
C ASP A 79 3.49 -18.97 -17.77
N THR A 80 2.68 -18.77 -18.80
CA THR A 80 3.10 -18.49 -20.16
C THR A 80 1.88 -17.93 -20.86
N PRO A 81 2.01 -16.99 -21.82
CA PRO A 81 0.87 -16.59 -22.66
C PRO A 81 0.27 -17.81 -23.38
N GLY A 82 1.07 -18.85 -23.63
CA GLY A 82 0.65 -20.04 -24.36
C GLY A 82 0.52 -19.80 -25.87
N THR A 83 0.15 -20.84 -26.61
CA THR A 83 -0.05 -20.74 -28.06
C THR A 83 -1.15 -19.72 -28.37
N ASN A 84 -0.87 -18.78 -29.26
CA ASN A 84 -1.73 -17.65 -29.60
C ASN A 84 -2.16 -16.79 -28.40
N ASN A 85 -1.37 -16.77 -27.32
CA ASN A 85 -1.63 -16.02 -26.09
C ASN A 85 -2.91 -16.44 -25.31
N VAL A 86 -3.44 -17.64 -25.56
CA VAL A 86 -4.70 -18.17 -24.98
C VAL A 86 -4.84 -18.08 -23.45
N ASN A 87 -3.73 -18.04 -22.71
CA ASN A 87 -3.81 -17.93 -21.25
C ASN A 87 -4.11 -16.49 -20.79
N LEU A 88 -3.79 -15.48 -21.59
CA LEU A 88 -4.20 -14.09 -21.33
C LEU A 88 -5.70 -13.90 -21.55
N ASP A 89 -6.27 -14.54 -22.58
CA ASP A 89 -7.72 -14.66 -22.76
C ASP A 89 -8.38 -15.31 -21.53
N VAL A 90 -7.85 -16.44 -21.02
CA VAL A 90 -8.34 -17.07 -19.78
C VAL A 90 -8.32 -16.08 -18.62
N ARG A 91 -7.20 -15.38 -18.39
CA ARG A 91 -7.13 -14.39 -17.30
C ARG A 91 -8.15 -13.28 -17.50
N ALA A 92 -8.33 -12.77 -18.71
CA ALA A 92 -9.31 -11.72 -19.00
C ALA A 92 -10.75 -12.20 -18.80
N ALA A 93 -11.09 -13.43 -19.20
CA ALA A 93 -12.39 -14.04 -18.98
C ALA A 93 -12.77 -14.11 -17.49
N PHE A 94 -11.83 -14.42 -16.60
CA PHE A 94 -12.08 -14.45 -15.14
C PHE A 94 -12.00 -13.07 -14.46
N ALA A 95 -11.63 -11.98 -15.15
CA ALA A 95 -11.88 -10.61 -14.67
C ALA A 95 -13.37 -10.22 -14.75
N GLN A 96 -14.17 -10.93 -15.55
CA GLN A 96 -15.60 -10.66 -15.75
C GLN A 96 -16.42 -10.68 -14.46
N ALA A 97 -16.02 -11.45 -13.45
CA ALA A 97 -16.67 -11.44 -12.13
C ALA A 97 -16.61 -10.06 -11.44
N LEU A 98 -15.47 -9.35 -11.57
CA LEU A 98 -15.31 -7.99 -11.06
C LEU A 98 -16.17 -7.00 -11.87
N TYR A 99 -16.14 -7.11 -13.20
CA TYR A 99 -16.95 -6.26 -14.09
C TYR A 99 -18.46 -6.40 -13.82
N ASN A 100 -18.94 -7.62 -13.57
CA ASN A 100 -20.35 -7.87 -13.22
C ASN A 100 -20.74 -7.23 -11.88
N ALA A 101 -19.79 -7.00 -10.97
CA ALA A 101 -19.97 -6.28 -9.71
C ALA A 101 -19.75 -4.75 -9.84
N GLY A 102 -19.47 -4.23 -11.04
CA GLY A 102 -19.16 -2.82 -11.27
C GLY A 102 -17.75 -2.40 -10.81
N ILE A 103 -16.86 -3.37 -10.61
CA ILE A 103 -15.49 -3.16 -10.11
C ILE A 103 -14.53 -3.12 -11.31
N GLY A 104 -13.73 -2.05 -11.40
CA GLY A 104 -12.73 -1.92 -12.47
C GLY A 104 -11.55 -2.90 -12.30
N PHE A 105 -10.86 -3.23 -13.39
CA PHE A 105 -9.68 -4.11 -13.35
C PHE A 105 -8.51 -3.52 -14.14
N TYR A 106 -7.38 -3.30 -13.46
CA TYR A 106 -6.20 -2.62 -14.01
C TYR A 106 -4.95 -3.48 -13.83
N PRO A 107 -4.68 -4.41 -14.78
CA PRO A 107 -3.46 -5.21 -14.77
C PRO A 107 -2.25 -4.41 -15.29
N LEU A 108 -1.06 -4.91 -15.00
CA LEU A 108 0.16 -4.70 -15.79
C LEU A 108 0.75 -6.08 -16.16
N ARG A 109 1.73 -6.15 -17.06
CA ARG A 109 2.40 -7.40 -17.46
C ARG A 109 3.50 -7.79 -16.48
N GLY A 110 3.77 -9.09 -16.31
CA GLY A 110 5.01 -9.57 -15.71
C GLY A 110 6.00 -10.15 -16.72
N ASN A 111 7.09 -10.75 -16.22
CA ASN A 111 8.09 -11.34 -17.12
C ASN A 111 7.58 -12.59 -17.85
N HIS A 112 6.55 -13.26 -17.33
CA HIS A 112 5.90 -14.34 -18.07
C HIS A 112 5.11 -13.81 -19.29
N GLU A 113 4.67 -12.54 -19.31
CA GLU A 113 4.05 -11.86 -20.47
C GLU A 113 5.04 -11.00 -21.30
N SER A 114 6.33 -11.26 -21.21
CA SER A 114 7.37 -10.33 -21.70
C SER A 114 7.54 -10.21 -23.22
N SER A 115 6.81 -10.98 -24.03
CA SER A 115 6.94 -10.99 -25.49
C SER A 115 6.14 -9.88 -26.19
N ALA A 116 6.48 -9.56 -27.44
CA ALA A 116 5.70 -8.64 -28.26
C ALA A 116 4.30 -9.19 -28.61
N SER A 117 4.14 -10.51 -28.74
CA SER A 117 2.83 -11.14 -28.98
C SER A 117 1.92 -11.00 -27.76
N ALA A 118 2.46 -11.15 -26.55
CA ALA A 118 1.75 -10.95 -25.31
C ALA A 118 1.44 -9.46 -25.08
N ALA A 119 2.32 -8.54 -25.50
CA ALA A 119 2.08 -7.10 -25.48
C ALA A 119 0.82 -6.72 -26.29
N GLY A 120 0.75 -7.13 -27.56
CA GLY A 120 -0.39 -6.85 -28.43
C GLY A 120 -1.69 -7.53 -27.96
N GLU A 121 -1.59 -8.72 -27.36
CA GLU A 121 -2.75 -9.39 -26.79
C GLU A 121 -3.27 -8.71 -25.53
N PHE A 122 -2.37 -8.31 -24.63
CA PHE A 122 -2.73 -7.59 -23.41
C PHE A 122 -3.54 -6.33 -23.74
N GLN A 123 -3.09 -5.55 -24.73
CA GLN A 123 -3.81 -4.37 -25.23
C GLN A 123 -5.21 -4.73 -25.76
N ARG A 124 -5.37 -5.90 -26.40
CA ARG A 124 -6.63 -6.39 -26.98
C ARG A 124 -7.64 -6.84 -25.92
N VAL A 125 -7.19 -7.58 -24.89
CA VAL A 125 -8.08 -8.20 -23.89
C VAL A 125 -8.33 -7.33 -22.65
N PHE A 126 -7.48 -6.33 -22.42
CA PHE A 126 -7.61 -5.32 -21.36
C PHE A 126 -7.71 -3.87 -21.93
N PRO A 127 -8.65 -3.55 -22.84
CA PRO A 127 -8.74 -2.22 -23.47
C PRO A 127 -9.03 -1.07 -22.48
N GLN A 128 -9.48 -1.37 -21.26
CA GLN A 128 -9.68 -0.39 -20.19
C GLN A 128 -8.37 0.27 -19.71
N THR A 129 -7.19 -0.32 -19.96
CA THR A 129 -5.91 0.33 -19.61
C THR A 129 -5.60 1.55 -20.49
N GLN A 130 -6.23 1.64 -21.66
CA GLN A 130 -6.10 2.75 -22.61
C GLN A 130 -7.19 3.82 -22.40
N THR A 131 -8.38 3.42 -21.94
CA THR A 131 -9.60 4.25 -22.00
C THR A 131 -10.34 4.45 -20.68
N GLY A 132 -10.06 3.63 -19.66
CA GLY A 132 -10.85 3.53 -18.43
C GLY A 132 -12.21 2.83 -18.56
N VAL A 133 -12.60 2.42 -19.78
CA VAL A 133 -13.91 1.79 -20.03
C VAL A 133 -13.80 0.28 -19.83
N ASN A 134 -14.32 -0.18 -18.70
CA ASN A 134 -14.31 -1.56 -18.26
C ASN A 134 -15.44 -2.38 -18.92
N ASN A 135 -15.36 -3.70 -18.78
CA ASN A 135 -16.27 -4.70 -19.39
C ASN A 135 -16.19 -4.80 -20.93
N GLN A 136 -15.10 -4.31 -21.53
CA GLN A 136 -14.86 -4.32 -22.98
C GLN A 136 -13.98 -5.47 -23.50
N THR A 137 -13.65 -6.46 -22.66
CA THR A 137 -12.93 -7.67 -23.09
C THR A 137 -13.68 -8.35 -24.26
N PRO A 138 -13.05 -8.58 -25.42
CA PRO A 138 -13.72 -9.10 -26.61
C PRO A 138 -14.37 -10.47 -26.40
N ASP A 139 -15.49 -10.73 -27.08
CA ASP A 139 -16.22 -12.00 -26.91
C ASP A 139 -15.40 -13.24 -27.30
N ASN A 140 -14.47 -13.12 -28.26
CA ASN A 140 -13.57 -14.23 -28.62
C ASN A 140 -12.46 -14.49 -27.57
N ALA A 141 -12.26 -13.57 -26.62
CA ALA A 141 -11.38 -13.77 -25.45
C ALA A 141 -12.10 -14.47 -24.28
N ARG A 142 -13.43 -14.62 -24.34
CA ARG A 142 -14.25 -15.25 -23.29
C ARG A 142 -14.26 -16.78 -23.48
N ILE A 143 -13.14 -17.42 -23.19
CA ILE A 143 -12.95 -18.86 -23.44
C ILE A 143 -13.85 -19.71 -22.54
N ALA A 144 -14.67 -20.57 -23.14
CA ALA A 144 -15.37 -21.64 -22.44
C ALA A 144 -14.42 -22.81 -22.18
N THR A 145 -14.33 -23.27 -20.94
CA THR A 145 -13.27 -24.23 -20.54
C THR A 145 -13.84 -25.45 -19.82
N THR A 146 -13.25 -26.61 -20.06
CA THR A 146 -13.51 -27.82 -19.27
C THR A 146 -12.62 -27.90 -18.02
N TYR A 147 -11.49 -27.19 -18.01
CA TYR A 147 -10.46 -27.29 -16.97
C TYR A 147 -10.65 -26.32 -15.79
N TYR A 148 -11.13 -25.10 -16.03
CA TYR A 148 -11.38 -24.10 -14.98
C TYR A 148 -12.87 -23.95 -14.65
N GLY A 149 -13.73 -24.78 -15.25
CA GLY A 149 -15.19 -24.65 -15.19
C GLY A 149 -15.75 -23.56 -16.12
N ALA A 150 -17.01 -23.22 -15.92
CA ALA A 150 -17.68 -22.17 -16.69
C ALA A 150 -17.09 -20.80 -16.32
N ALA A 151 -16.61 -20.06 -17.33
CA ALA A 151 -16.23 -18.66 -17.16
C ALA A 151 -17.46 -17.82 -16.75
N PRO A 152 -17.28 -16.72 -15.99
CA PRO A 152 -18.39 -15.87 -15.59
C PRO A 152 -19.10 -15.29 -16.82
N VAL A 153 -20.42 -15.44 -16.89
CA VAL A 153 -21.24 -14.86 -17.96
C VAL A 153 -21.19 -13.34 -17.83
N ASN A 154 -20.95 -12.61 -18.92
CA ASN A 154 -21.08 -11.15 -18.91
C ASN A 154 -22.56 -10.76 -18.74
N THR A 155 -22.89 -10.13 -17.62
CA THR A 155 -24.24 -9.64 -17.31
C THR A 155 -24.32 -8.11 -17.26
N GLY A 156 -23.19 -7.42 -17.43
CA GLY A 156 -23.06 -5.96 -17.29
C GLY A 156 -23.02 -5.22 -18.62
N THR A 157 -23.23 -3.91 -18.56
CA THR A 157 -22.86 -2.98 -19.63
C THR A 157 -21.41 -2.51 -19.48
N ASN A 158 -20.90 -1.76 -20.45
CA ASN A 158 -19.66 -1.00 -20.28
C ASN A 158 -19.82 0.06 -19.17
N PHE A 159 -18.75 0.33 -18.42
CA PHE A 159 -18.72 1.37 -17.39
C PHE A 159 -17.32 1.98 -17.25
N THR A 160 -17.23 3.25 -16.89
CA THR A 160 -15.94 3.93 -16.71
C THR A 160 -15.54 3.94 -15.23
N VAL A 161 -14.28 3.60 -14.95
CA VAL A 161 -13.67 3.82 -13.63
C VAL A 161 -12.44 4.70 -13.83
N GLY A 162 -12.28 5.69 -12.94
CA GLY A 162 -11.21 6.69 -13.04
C GLY A 162 -11.45 7.74 -14.12
N SER A 163 -10.45 8.59 -14.31
CA SER A 163 -10.44 9.72 -15.23
C SER A 163 -9.00 10.07 -15.62
N ASN A 164 -8.80 11.04 -16.53
CA ASN A 164 -7.47 11.53 -16.93
C ASN A 164 -6.50 10.41 -17.36
N PHE A 165 -7.02 9.45 -18.14
CA PHE A 165 -6.22 8.36 -18.68
C PHE A 165 -5.14 8.90 -19.61
N ALA A 166 -3.91 8.45 -19.39
CA ALA A 166 -2.75 8.77 -20.22
C ALA A 166 -1.82 7.56 -20.30
N THR A 167 -1.06 7.46 -21.38
CA THR A 167 -0.15 6.35 -21.64
C THR A 167 1.21 6.87 -22.12
N GLU A 168 2.28 6.09 -21.95
CA GLU A 168 3.53 6.33 -22.66
C GLU A 168 3.32 5.99 -24.15
N PRO A 169 3.59 6.91 -25.10
CA PRO A 169 3.21 6.74 -26.52
C PRO A 169 3.72 5.48 -27.24
N THR A 170 4.78 4.83 -26.76
CA THR A 170 5.30 3.58 -27.35
C THR A 170 4.90 2.32 -26.58
N LEU A 171 4.17 2.48 -25.47
CA LEU A 171 3.70 1.46 -24.54
C LEU A 171 2.19 1.68 -24.24
N GLU A 172 1.40 1.95 -25.28
CA GLU A 172 -0.03 2.28 -25.18
C GLU A 172 -0.81 1.21 -24.39
N GLY A 173 -1.40 1.57 -23.25
CA GLY A 173 -2.12 0.65 -22.36
C GLY A 173 -1.23 -0.38 -21.63
N LEU A 174 0.10 -0.28 -21.74
CA LEU A 174 1.08 -1.12 -21.05
C LEU A 174 1.75 -0.33 -19.92
N THR A 175 2.30 0.85 -20.25
CA THR A 175 2.71 1.87 -19.26
C THR A 175 1.70 3.01 -19.30
N TYR A 176 0.88 3.11 -18.27
CA TYR A 176 -0.31 3.97 -18.26
C TYR A 176 -0.61 4.55 -16.86
N SER A 177 -1.40 5.62 -16.83
CA SER A 177 -1.78 6.32 -15.61
C SER A 177 -3.22 6.79 -15.67
N PHE A 178 -3.89 6.86 -14.52
CA PHE A 178 -5.22 7.42 -14.37
C PHE A 178 -5.41 8.04 -12.97
N ASP A 179 -6.42 8.91 -12.85
CA ASP A 179 -6.83 9.49 -11.58
C ASP A 179 -8.15 8.85 -11.10
N TYR A 180 -8.23 8.50 -9.82
CA TYR A 180 -9.48 8.13 -9.15
C TYR A 180 -9.64 8.96 -7.88
N ASN A 181 -10.74 9.72 -7.78
CA ASN A 181 -10.99 10.70 -6.71
C ASN A 181 -9.75 11.59 -6.45
N ASN A 182 -9.13 11.43 -5.30
CA ASN A 182 -7.97 12.19 -4.82
C ASN A 182 -6.65 11.38 -4.90
N ALA A 183 -6.51 10.48 -5.87
CA ALA A 183 -5.30 9.69 -6.06
C ALA A 183 -4.95 9.49 -7.55
N ARG A 184 -3.65 9.57 -7.86
CA ARG A 184 -3.07 9.18 -9.15
C ARG A 184 -2.48 7.77 -9.07
N PHE A 185 -2.74 6.99 -10.11
CA PHE A 185 -2.23 5.65 -10.32
C PHE A 185 -1.29 5.67 -11.51
N VAL A 186 -0.10 5.08 -11.38
CA VAL A 186 0.85 4.90 -12.50
C VAL A 186 1.27 3.43 -12.51
N LEU A 187 1.07 2.76 -13.64
CA LEU A 187 1.40 1.37 -13.86
C LEU A 187 2.47 1.30 -14.96
N VAL A 188 3.55 0.58 -14.71
CA VAL A 188 4.79 0.64 -15.49
C VAL A 188 5.17 -0.75 -16.03
N ASP A 189 5.41 -0.80 -17.34
CA ASP A 189 5.81 -1.96 -18.12
C ASP A 189 7.27 -1.82 -18.62
N GLN A 190 8.10 -2.81 -18.32
CA GLN A 190 9.53 -2.84 -18.71
C GLN A 190 9.84 -3.87 -19.81
N PHE A 191 8.81 -4.37 -20.51
CA PHE A 191 8.91 -5.57 -21.34
C PHE A 191 8.76 -5.28 -22.85
N THR A 192 9.09 -6.25 -23.71
CA THR A 192 9.15 -6.08 -25.17
C THR A 192 7.90 -5.39 -25.71
N LYS A 193 8.10 -4.32 -26.48
CA LYS A 193 7.01 -3.48 -26.99
C LYS A 193 6.22 -4.22 -28.07
N PRO A 194 4.94 -3.87 -28.34
CA PRO A 194 4.13 -4.50 -29.41
C PRO A 194 4.79 -4.46 -30.80
N SER A 195 5.65 -3.46 -31.06
CA SER A 195 6.48 -3.32 -32.26
C SER A 195 7.57 -4.39 -32.43
N GLY A 196 7.81 -5.25 -31.44
CA GLY A 196 8.98 -6.11 -31.36
C GLY A 196 10.25 -5.42 -30.86
N THR A 197 10.19 -4.13 -30.52
CA THR A 197 11.33 -3.40 -29.95
C THR A 197 11.69 -3.97 -28.58
N ALA A 198 12.94 -4.42 -28.44
CA ALA A 198 13.46 -4.92 -27.17
C ALA A 198 13.40 -3.82 -26.10
N HIS A 199 12.77 -4.16 -24.99
CA HIS A 199 12.59 -3.33 -23.81
C HIS A 199 12.57 -4.33 -22.66
N SER A 200 13.61 -4.31 -21.83
CA SER A 200 13.79 -5.27 -20.71
C SER A 200 14.08 -4.58 -19.38
N ASN A 201 14.42 -3.29 -19.44
CA ASN A 201 14.70 -2.39 -18.34
C ASN A 201 14.13 -1.01 -18.74
N LEU A 202 13.74 -0.20 -17.76
CA LEU A 202 13.32 1.18 -18.01
C LEU A 202 14.48 2.03 -18.54
N ASN A 203 14.15 2.93 -19.47
CA ASN A 203 15.03 3.92 -20.06
C ASN A 203 14.58 5.34 -19.66
N GLN A 204 15.34 6.37 -20.08
CA GLN A 204 15.07 7.75 -19.70
C GLN A 204 13.67 8.23 -20.10
N THR A 205 13.15 7.83 -21.27
CA THR A 205 11.82 8.24 -21.75
C THR A 205 10.71 7.73 -20.83
N ASP A 206 10.81 6.48 -20.34
CA ASP A 206 9.79 5.93 -19.44
C ASP A 206 9.89 6.61 -18.06
N VAL A 207 11.12 6.85 -17.57
CA VAL A 207 11.37 7.54 -16.28
C VAL A 207 10.87 8.98 -16.32
N ASP A 208 11.14 9.74 -17.40
CA ASP A 208 10.67 11.11 -17.58
C ASP A 208 9.15 11.17 -17.77
N TRP A 209 8.56 10.18 -18.46
CA TRP A 209 7.10 10.09 -18.60
C TRP A 209 6.44 9.86 -17.24
N VAL A 210 6.93 8.92 -16.42
CA VAL A 210 6.45 8.69 -15.04
C VAL A 210 6.63 9.96 -14.20
N GLY A 211 7.79 10.60 -14.25
CA GLY A 211 8.05 11.87 -13.56
C GLY A 211 7.07 12.96 -13.94
N ALA A 212 6.78 13.12 -15.24
CA ALA A 212 5.81 14.08 -15.75
C ALA A 212 4.36 13.72 -15.37
N ARG A 213 4.00 12.43 -15.27
CA ARG A 213 2.69 12.02 -14.73
C ARG A 213 2.58 12.36 -13.26
N LEU A 214 3.59 12.08 -12.44
CA LEU A 214 3.56 12.35 -11.00
C LEU A 214 3.56 13.85 -10.69
N ALA A 215 4.38 14.65 -11.39
CA ALA A 215 4.44 16.10 -11.22
C ALA A 215 3.15 16.84 -11.62
N ALA A 216 2.34 16.25 -12.52
CA ALA A 216 1.08 16.83 -12.97
C ALA A 216 -0.13 16.40 -12.10
N GLN A 217 0.08 15.85 -10.90
CA GLN A 217 -1.02 15.40 -10.04
C GLN A 217 -1.78 16.57 -9.40
N PRO A 218 -3.06 16.39 -9.02
CA PRO A 218 -3.80 17.41 -8.28
C PRO A 218 -3.12 17.76 -6.93
N ARG A 219 -3.31 19.00 -6.45
CA ARG A 219 -2.86 19.36 -5.11
C ARG A 219 -3.63 18.54 -4.07
N LEU A 220 -2.92 18.01 -3.07
CA LEU A 220 -3.44 17.11 -2.02
C LEU A 220 -3.99 15.77 -2.57
N SER A 221 -3.45 15.28 -3.69
CA SER A 221 -3.66 13.88 -4.10
C SER A 221 -2.60 12.94 -3.55
N HIS A 222 -2.98 11.68 -3.39
CA HIS A 222 -2.07 10.56 -3.22
C HIS A 222 -1.48 10.12 -4.56
N ALA A 223 -0.35 9.43 -4.52
CA ALA A 223 0.23 8.78 -5.70
C ALA A 223 0.63 7.34 -5.37
N PHE A 224 0.18 6.41 -6.22
CA PHE A 224 0.50 4.98 -6.14
C PHE A 224 1.17 4.56 -7.45
N VAL A 225 2.33 3.90 -7.34
CA VAL A 225 3.10 3.45 -8.50
C VAL A 225 3.26 1.94 -8.44
N PHE A 226 2.99 1.28 -9.57
CA PHE A 226 3.02 -0.16 -9.72
C PHE A 226 3.94 -0.56 -10.87
N ALA A 227 4.74 -1.59 -10.67
CA ALA A 227 5.53 -2.23 -11.70
C ALA A 227 5.73 -3.69 -11.30
N HIS A 228 5.79 -4.65 -12.23
CA HIS A 228 5.88 -6.05 -11.82
C HIS A 228 7.16 -6.36 -11.04
N LYS A 229 8.32 -5.92 -11.52
CA LYS A 229 9.56 -6.00 -10.74
C LYS A 229 9.69 -4.78 -9.82
N GLY A 230 10.23 -5.00 -8.63
CA GLY A 230 10.46 -3.94 -7.65
C GLY A 230 11.61 -2.99 -7.99
N LEU A 231 11.86 -2.03 -7.11
CA LEU A 231 13.11 -1.25 -7.07
C LEU A 231 14.30 -2.14 -6.65
N ILE A 232 14.04 -3.01 -5.68
CA ILE A 232 14.86 -4.15 -5.26
C ILE A 232 13.88 -5.32 -5.06
N THR A 233 14.33 -6.51 -5.43
CA THR A 233 13.67 -7.81 -5.28
C THR A 233 14.30 -8.55 -4.09
N ALA A 234 13.55 -9.40 -3.40
CA ALA A 234 14.02 -10.15 -2.24
C ALA A 234 14.78 -11.44 -2.62
N ASN A 235 14.32 -12.20 -3.61
CA ASN A 235 14.98 -13.41 -4.12
C ASN A 235 15.77 -13.16 -5.41
N HIS A 236 15.12 -12.56 -6.42
CA HIS A 236 15.69 -12.43 -7.76
C HIS A 236 16.84 -11.40 -7.81
N ASN A 237 17.66 -11.46 -8.87
CA ASN A 237 18.78 -10.53 -9.10
C ASN A 237 18.44 -9.46 -10.16
N ASP A 238 17.19 -9.38 -10.59
CA ASP A 238 16.72 -8.41 -11.57
C ASP A 238 15.63 -7.50 -11.01
N ASN A 239 15.56 -6.29 -11.55
CA ASN A 239 14.66 -5.22 -11.13
C ASN A 239 14.20 -4.38 -12.35
N LEU A 240 13.62 -3.21 -12.09
CA LEU A 240 13.19 -2.28 -13.15
C LEU A 240 14.30 -1.78 -14.08
N PHE A 241 15.56 -1.76 -13.63
CA PHE A 241 16.66 -1.06 -14.32
C PHE A 241 17.82 -1.98 -14.72
N ASN A 242 17.84 -3.22 -14.24
CA ASN A 242 18.88 -4.20 -14.52
C ASN A 242 18.32 -5.63 -14.50
N SER A 243 18.71 -6.45 -15.48
CA SER A 243 18.24 -7.83 -15.64
C SER A 243 19.20 -8.90 -15.10
N THR A 244 20.25 -8.53 -14.36
CA THR A 244 21.28 -9.47 -13.87
C THR A 244 21.86 -9.15 -12.49
N ASN A 245 21.86 -7.89 -12.04
CA ASN A 245 22.25 -7.49 -10.69
C ASN A 245 21.65 -6.10 -10.36
N PRO A 246 20.84 -5.94 -9.29
CA PRO A 246 20.10 -4.70 -9.05
C PRO A 246 20.98 -3.54 -8.56
N ASP A 247 22.20 -3.83 -8.06
CA ASP A 247 23.23 -2.82 -7.69
C ASP A 247 24.52 -2.96 -8.52
N ALA A 248 24.45 -3.50 -9.75
CA ALA A 248 25.58 -3.34 -10.66
C ALA A 248 25.82 -1.84 -10.90
N ALA A 249 26.91 -1.31 -10.35
CA ALA A 249 27.32 0.08 -10.45
C ALA A 249 27.67 0.44 -11.90
N ALA A 250 26.63 0.76 -12.67
CA ALA A 250 26.73 1.12 -14.08
C ALA A 250 26.43 2.61 -14.26
N ALA A 251 27.26 3.27 -15.06
CA ALA A 251 27.22 4.72 -15.31
C ALA A 251 25.89 5.23 -15.90
N THR A 252 25.05 4.32 -16.43
CA THR A 252 23.72 4.62 -16.99
C THR A 252 22.58 4.22 -16.06
N THR A 253 22.68 3.04 -15.41
CA THR A 253 21.64 2.50 -14.53
C THR A 253 21.43 3.35 -13.29
N TRP A 254 22.49 3.76 -12.59
CA TRP A 254 22.35 4.52 -11.34
C TRP A 254 21.71 5.90 -11.52
N PRO A 255 22.09 6.73 -12.51
CA PRO A 255 21.38 7.99 -12.78
C PRO A 255 19.89 7.80 -13.09
N LEU A 256 19.51 6.74 -13.81
CA LEU A 256 18.10 6.39 -14.07
C LEU A 256 17.37 6.03 -12.78
N THR A 257 17.91 5.12 -11.97
CA THR A 257 17.32 4.73 -10.67
C THR A 257 17.19 5.92 -9.72
N ASN A 258 18.23 6.76 -9.62
CA ASN A 258 18.22 7.98 -8.81
C ASN A 258 17.11 8.94 -9.29
N SER A 259 17.01 9.18 -10.60
CA SER A 259 16.02 10.10 -11.17
C SER A 259 14.59 9.59 -10.96
N TYR A 260 14.35 8.29 -11.19
CA TYR A 260 13.06 7.65 -10.93
C TYR A 260 12.68 7.74 -9.45
N MET A 261 13.56 7.34 -8.53
CA MET A 261 13.28 7.41 -7.09
C MET A 261 13.12 8.85 -6.58
N ALA A 262 13.81 9.82 -7.17
CA ALA A 262 13.59 11.24 -6.90
C ALA A 262 12.20 11.69 -7.39
N TYR A 263 11.76 11.26 -8.58
CA TYR A 263 10.38 11.51 -9.03
C TYR A 263 9.33 10.87 -8.13
N LEU A 264 9.56 9.66 -7.61
CA LEU A 264 8.67 9.02 -6.64
C LEU A 264 8.59 9.86 -5.34
N GLN A 265 9.72 10.09 -4.68
CA GLN A 265 9.78 10.80 -3.39
C GLN A 265 9.26 12.24 -3.48
N ASN A 266 9.73 13.01 -4.46
CA ASN A 266 9.41 14.44 -4.57
C ASN A 266 7.94 14.69 -4.95
N ASN A 267 7.25 13.67 -5.47
CA ASN A 267 5.81 13.72 -5.75
C ASN A 267 4.98 12.89 -4.74
N GLY A 268 5.53 12.58 -3.57
CA GLY A 268 4.77 12.00 -2.47
C GLY A 268 4.35 10.53 -2.65
N VAL A 269 4.94 9.79 -3.59
CA VAL A 269 4.73 8.34 -3.69
C VAL A 269 5.32 7.68 -2.46
N ARG A 270 4.47 7.15 -1.58
CA ARG A 270 4.90 6.36 -0.41
C ARG A 270 5.15 4.91 -0.75
N TYR A 271 4.25 4.33 -1.54
CA TYR A 271 4.27 2.90 -1.89
C TYR A 271 4.54 2.70 -3.38
N HIS A 272 5.65 2.02 -3.66
CA HIS A 272 5.96 1.44 -4.97
C HIS A 272 5.74 -0.07 -4.88
N THR A 273 4.75 -0.60 -5.60
CA THR A 273 4.29 -1.99 -5.41
C THR A 273 4.56 -2.85 -6.64
N GLY A 274 5.13 -4.04 -6.44
CA GLY A 274 5.31 -5.06 -7.47
C GLY A 274 4.99 -6.47 -6.99
N GLY A 275 5.24 -7.47 -7.84
CA GLY A 275 5.06 -8.90 -7.58
C GLY A 275 6.40 -9.61 -7.74
N HIS A 276 6.50 -10.57 -8.67
CA HIS A 276 7.73 -11.21 -9.17
C HIS A 276 8.44 -12.17 -8.21
N ASP A 277 8.39 -11.88 -6.91
CA ASP A 277 9.12 -12.60 -5.87
C ASP A 277 8.24 -13.50 -4.99
N HIS A 278 6.92 -13.53 -5.24
CA HIS A 278 6.00 -14.52 -4.68
C HIS A 278 5.98 -14.59 -3.14
N LEU A 279 6.13 -13.44 -2.49
CA LEU A 279 6.16 -13.30 -1.04
C LEU A 279 5.73 -11.89 -0.67
N HIS A 280 5.11 -11.71 0.50
CA HIS A 280 4.85 -10.36 1.01
C HIS A 280 6.13 -9.79 1.61
N ASN A 281 6.56 -8.61 1.17
CA ASN A 281 7.68 -7.90 1.78
C ASN A 281 7.47 -6.38 1.72
N ARG A 282 7.75 -5.68 2.82
CA ARG A 282 7.85 -4.22 2.84
C ARG A 282 9.25 -3.80 3.26
N ALA A 283 9.91 -3.01 2.43
CA ALA A 283 11.22 -2.45 2.72
C ALA A 283 11.31 -0.99 2.27
N ILE A 284 11.99 -0.13 3.03
CA ILE A 284 12.38 1.18 2.54
C ILE A 284 13.63 0.99 1.69
N VAL A 285 13.52 1.31 0.40
CA VAL A 285 14.65 1.32 -0.54
C VAL A 285 15.20 2.73 -0.61
N THR A 286 16.52 2.87 -0.46
CA THR A 286 17.25 4.12 -0.67
C THR A 286 17.89 4.11 -2.07
N SER A 287 17.87 5.25 -2.77
CA SER A 287 18.51 5.39 -4.09
C SER A 287 20.03 5.16 -4.02
N PRO A 288 20.68 4.72 -5.11
CA PRO A 288 22.13 4.55 -5.16
C PRO A 288 22.96 5.75 -4.69
N ASP A 289 22.48 6.99 -4.83
CA ASP A 289 23.13 8.21 -4.32
C ASP A 289 22.82 8.56 -2.85
N GLY A 290 21.92 7.82 -2.19
CA GLY A 290 21.50 8.09 -0.81
C GLY A 290 20.44 9.18 -0.62
N LEU A 291 20.01 9.87 -1.70
CA LEU A 291 19.22 11.11 -1.63
C LEU A 291 17.70 10.91 -1.62
N SER A 292 17.21 9.78 -2.13
CA SER A 292 15.77 9.48 -2.24
C SER A 292 15.42 8.15 -1.59
N LYS A 293 14.24 8.07 -0.98
CA LYS A 293 13.71 6.89 -0.29
C LYS A 293 12.24 6.69 -0.62
N VAL A 294 11.85 5.44 -0.81
CA VAL A 294 10.46 5.01 -1.07
C VAL A 294 10.26 3.65 -0.39
N GLN A 295 9.07 3.39 0.13
CA GLN A 295 8.74 2.04 0.59
C GLN A 295 8.34 1.17 -0.61
N ASN A 296 9.18 0.19 -0.91
CA ASN A 296 8.96 -0.84 -1.91
C ASN A 296 8.16 -1.99 -1.26
N ILE A 297 7.05 -2.34 -1.89
CA ILE A 297 6.20 -3.47 -1.49
C ILE A 297 6.32 -4.55 -2.56
N ILE A 298 6.72 -5.75 -2.14
CA ILE A 298 6.51 -6.97 -2.90
C ILE A 298 5.17 -7.53 -2.42
N ALA A 299 4.22 -7.63 -3.34
CA ALA A 299 2.89 -8.15 -3.09
C ALA A 299 2.92 -9.67 -2.93
N ALA A 300 2.05 -10.18 -2.06
CA ALA A 300 1.86 -11.60 -1.88
C ALA A 300 1.53 -12.31 -3.20
N SER A 301 2.14 -13.48 -3.38
CA SER A 301 1.89 -14.41 -4.48
C SER A 301 0.41 -14.78 -4.57
N ASN A 302 -0.07 -15.12 -5.76
CA ASN A 302 -1.28 -15.93 -5.93
C ASN A 302 -1.02 -17.13 -6.86
N SER A 303 0.24 -17.57 -6.81
CA SER A 303 0.84 -18.57 -7.67
C SER A 303 0.98 -19.91 -6.98
N TYR A 304 1.54 -20.86 -7.72
CA TYR A 304 1.93 -22.18 -7.25
C TYR A 304 3.32 -22.22 -6.59
N LYS A 305 4.20 -21.29 -6.96
CA LYS A 305 5.59 -21.20 -6.47
C LYS A 305 5.72 -20.07 -5.45
N PHE A 306 6.62 -20.23 -4.48
CA PHE A 306 6.90 -19.24 -3.43
C PHE A 306 8.41 -19.13 -3.27
N TYR A 307 9.00 -17.96 -3.50
CA TYR A 307 10.45 -17.82 -3.43
C TYR A 307 10.92 -17.55 -2.01
N ILE A 308 12.15 -17.97 -1.73
CA ILE A 308 12.82 -17.77 -0.45
C ILE A 308 13.98 -16.79 -0.65
N PRO A 309 14.05 -15.66 0.06
CA PRO A 309 15.19 -14.76 -0.01
C PRO A 309 16.47 -15.52 0.41
N PRO A 310 17.55 -15.53 -0.39
CA PRO A 310 18.78 -16.24 -0.01
C PRO A 310 19.37 -15.73 1.32
N ILE A 311 19.86 -16.66 2.14
CA ILE A 311 20.56 -16.38 3.39
C ILE A 311 21.95 -15.87 3.05
N ALA A 312 22.21 -14.58 3.30
CA ALA A 312 23.48 -13.95 2.98
C ALA A 312 24.58 -14.41 3.96
N THR A 313 25.35 -15.44 3.61
CA THR A 313 26.59 -15.79 4.30
C THR A 313 27.71 -14.79 3.95
N GLY A 314 27.63 -13.60 4.56
CA GLY A 314 28.64 -12.54 4.47
C GLY A 314 28.20 -11.31 3.66
N LEU A 315 28.70 -10.14 4.05
CA LEU A 315 28.37 -8.82 3.47
C LEU A 315 28.64 -8.70 1.96
N ALA A 316 29.55 -9.52 1.42
CA ALA A 316 29.88 -9.52 0.00
C ALA A 316 28.84 -10.23 -0.89
N ALA A 317 27.93 -11.04 -0.32
CA ALA A 317 27.02 -11.87 -1.11
C ALA A 317 25.98 -11.05 -1.89
N GLN A 318 25.46 -9.96 -1.31
CA GLN A 318 24.40 -9.13 -1.90
C GLN A 318 24.53 -7.65 -1.46
N ALA A 319 25.50 -6.91 -2.04
CA ALA A 319 25.80 -5.52 -1.69
C ALA A 319 24.56 -4.58 -1.78
N TRP A 320 23.85 -4.60 -2.92
CA TRP A 320 22.50 -5.14 -2.88
C TRP A 320 21.54 -4.57 -1.83
N ARG A 321 21.36 -5.43 -0.82
CA ARG A 321 20.45 -5.30 0.31
C ARG A 321 20.87 -4.24 1.33
N SER A 322 22.04 -3.63 1.20
CA SER A 322 22.45 -2.49 2.03
C SER A 322 21.61 -1.24 1.80
N ARG A 323 20.98 -1.12 0.63
CA ARG A 323 20.02 -0.05 0.31
C ARG A 323 18.60 -0.32 0.80
N GLU A 324 18.32 -1.53 1.31
CA GLU A 324 17.04 -1.89 1.90
C GLU A 324 17.05 -1.79 3.42
N ARG A 325 15.98 -1.24 3.98
CA ARG A 325 15.64 -1.39 5.39
C ARG A 325 14.33 -2.14 5.50
N GLN A 326 14.39 -3.37 6.03
CA GLN A 326 13.24 -4.27 6.11
C GLN A 326 12.26 -3.82 7.20
N ILE A 327 10.96 -3.91 6.90
CA ILE A 327 9.86 -3.49 7.78
C ILE A 327 8.94 -4.68 8.09
N ALA A 328 8.62 -5.49 7.08
CA ALA A 328 7.78 -6.68 7.20
C ALA A 328 8.14 -7.73 6.12
N GLN A 329 8.01 -9.02 6.44
CA GLN A 329 8.13 -10.13 5.50
C GLN A 329 7.23 -11.30 5.90
N GLU A 330 6.54 -11.89 4.92
CA GLU A 330 5.78 -13.13 5.05
C GLU A 330 5.96 -14.03 3.81
N LEU A 331 6.37 -15.28 4.04
CA LEU A 331 6.58 -16.31 3.02
C LEU A 331 5.45 -17.34 3.03
N PHE A 332 5.33 -18.15 1.97
CA PHE A 332 4.49 -19.36 1.91
C PHE A 332 2.98 -19.13 2.08
N THR A 333 2.51 -17.97 1.61
CA THR A 333 1.11 -17.57 1.68
C THR A 333 0.62 -17.04 0.34
N VAL A 334 -0.67 -17.25 0.03
CA VAL A 334 -1.36 -16.48 -1.01
C VAL A 334 -2.12 -15.31 -0.41
N GLY A 335 -2.18 -14.16 -1.09
CA GLY A 335 -2.70 -12.95 -0.46
C GLY A 335 -3.11 -11.80 -1.37
N TYR A 336 -3.79 -10.84 -0.75
CA TYR A 336 -4.32 -9.64 -1.37
C TYR A 336 -4.26 -8.46 -0.40
N TYR A 337 -4.47 -7.25 -0.92
CA TYR A 337 -4.48 -6.03 -0.14
C TYR A 337 -5.76 -5.25 -0.38
N ILE A 338 -6.28 -4.62 0.67
CA ILE A 338 -7.31 -3.59 0.58
C ILE A 338 -6.68 -2.26 0.96
N VAL A 339 -6.62 -1.34 0.02
CA VAL A 339 -6.16 0.03 0.26
C VAL A 339 -7.38 0.92 0.38
N THR A 340 -7.55 1.57 1.53
CA THR A 340 -8.61 2.54 1.81
C THR A 340 -8.01 3.94 1.84
N VAL A 341 -8.55 4.84 1.02
CA VAL A 341 -8.20 6.25 0.94
C VAL A 341 -9.33 7.06 1.59
N ASP A 342 -9.00 7.82 2.63
CA ASP A 342 -9.92 8.70 3.35
C ASP A 342 -9.30 10.10 3.46
N GLY A 343 -9.67 10.98 2.52
CA GLY A 343 -9.10 12.32 2.40
C GLY A 343 -7.56 12.26 2.38
N PRO A 344 -6.86 12.90 3.34
CA PRO A 344 -5.40 12.89 3.41
C PRO A 344 -4.81 11.59 3.96
N ARG A 345 -5.59 10.62 4.42
CA ARG A 345 -5.14 9.37 5.07
C ARG A 345 -5.24 8.17 4.11
N VAL A 346 -4.29 7.25 4.20
CA VAL A 346 -4.32 5.94 3.51
C VAL A 346 -4.09 4.84 4.54
N ASN A 347 -4.97 3.84 4.55
CA ASN A 347 -4.77 2.58 5.28
C ASN A 347 -4.64 1.43 4.26
N VAL A 348 -3.74 0.50 4.52
CA VAL A 348 -3.54 -0.72 3.77
C VAL A 348 -3.64 -1.90 4.72
N ASP A 349 -4.64 -2.75 4.49
CA ASP A 349 -4.77 -4.03 5.17
C ASP A 349 -4.30 -5.15 4.24
N ALA A 350 -3.27 -5.87 4.66
CA ALA A 350 -2.77 -7.05 3.97
C ALA A 350 -3.50 -8.30 4.50
N TYR A 351 -4.01 -9.13 3.60
CA TYR A 351 -4.73 -10.36 3.92
C TYR A 351 -4.05 -11.56 3.26
N ALA A 352 -3.94 -12.68 3.99
CA ALA A 352 -3.34 -13.89 3.45
C ALA A 352 -3.97 -15.17 3.99
N SER A 353 -3.87 -16.23 3.18
CA SER A 353 -4.11 -17.64 3.53
C SER A 353 -2.77 -18.38 3.43
N PRO A 354 -2.48 -19.38 4.28
CA PRO A 354 -1.37 -20.30 4.03
C PRO A 354 -1.52 -20.97 2.67
N ASN A 355 -0.40 -21.36 2.05
CA ASN A 355 -0.37 -22.04 0.75
C ASN A 355 -0.90 -23.50 0.78
N GLY A 356 -1.10 -24.07 1.97
CA GLY A 356 -1.64 -25.42 2.16
C GLY A 356 -0.59 -26.54 2.33
N CYS A 357 0.71 -26.21 2.34
CA CYS A 357 1.79 -27.19 2.54
C CYS A 357 2.74 -26.87 3.72
N ASP A 358 2.42 -25.86 4.54
CA ASP A 358 3.15 -25.47 5.75
C ASP A 358 4.67 -25.24 5.54
N GLY A 359 5.02 -24.63 4.40
CA GLY A 359 6.39 -24.24 4.07
C GLY A 359 6.65 -24.07 2.58
N ASP A 360 7.90 -24.33 2.20
CA ASP A 360 8.38 -24.29 0.83
C ASP A 360 7.85 -25.48 0.01
N CYS A 361 6.99 -25.19 -0.96
CA CYS A 361 6.57 -26.16 -1.96
C CYS A 361 6.16 -25.45 -3.26
N ASN A 362 6.35 -26.14 -4.38
CA ASN A 362 5.65 -25.82 -5.63
C ASN A 362 4.34 -26.62 -5.65
N LEU A 363 3.20 -25.92 -5.66
CA LEU A 363 1.89 -26.54 -5.72
C LEU A 363 1.68 -27.19 -7.10
N THR A 364 1.57 -28.51 -7.13
CA THR A 364 1.04 -29.22 -8.33
C THR A 364 -0.48 -29.20 -8.36
N ASP A 365 -1.08 -29.12 -7.16
CA ASP A 365 -2.50 -29.25 -6.90
C ASP A 365 -2.99 -28.05 -6.07
N ASP A 366 -4.26 -27.70 -6.24
CA ASP A 366 -4.90 -26.65 -5.46
C ASP A 366 -5.30 -27.15 -4.06
N VAL A 367 -4.36 -27.03 -3.12
CA VAL A 367 -4.50 -27.40 -1.69
C VAL A 367 -4.66 -26.19 -0.78
N ILE A 368 -4.85 -25.00 -1.34
CA ILE A 368 -4.94 -23.74 -0.60
C ILE A 368 -6.25 -23.72 0.21
N PRO A 369 -6.23 -23.43 1.53
CA PRO A 369 -7.45 -23.43 2.35
C PRO A 369 -8.44 -22.29 2.06
N TYR A 370 -7.98 -21.20 1.45
CA TYR A 370 -8.73 -19.97 1.17
C TYR A 370 -9.31 -19.26 2.42
N THR A 371 -8.81 -19.58 3.61
CA THR A 371 -9.13 -18.89 4.87
C THR A 371 -8.26 -17.65 5.02
N PHE A 372 -8.64 -16.57 4.34
CA PHE A 372 -7.92 -15.30 4.42
C PHE A 372 -8.08 -14.62 5.78
N THR A 373 -6.95 -14.27 6.39
CA THR A 373 -6.90 -13.51 7.65
C THR A 373 -6.10 -12.23 7.46
N LYS A 374 -6.44 -11.16 8.19
CA LYS A 374 -5.68 -9.90 8.19
C LYS A 374 -4.31 -10.13 8.84
N ARG A 375 -3.24 -9.78 8.13
CA ARG A 375 -1.83 -10.07 8.47
C ARG A 375 -1.09 -8.83 8.96
N GLU A 376 -1.30 -7.70 8.29
CA GLU A 376 -0.68 -6.41 8.62
C GLU A 376 -1.71 -5.29 8.37
N SER A 377 -1.61 -4.20 9.14
CA SER A 377 -2.32 -2.95 8.88
C SER A 377 -1.28 -1.82 8.96
N PHE A 378 -1.05 -1.12 7.87
CA PHE A 378 -0.09 -0.02 7.76
C PHE A 378 -0.70 1.14 6.96
N GLY A 379 -0.10 2.33 7.02
CA GLY A 379 -0.70 3.50 6.40
C GLY A 379 0.24 4.69 6.35
N TYR A 380 -0.26 5.79 5.80
CA TYR A 380 0.43 7.09 5.77
C TYR A 380 -0.58 8.22 5.68
N SER A 381 -0.10 9.46 5.79
CA SER A 381 -0.89 10.63 5.46
C SER A 381 -0.12 11.73 4.71
N LEU A 382 -0.86 12.51 3.90
CA LEU A 382 -0.39 13.76 3.29
C LEU A 382 -0.27 14.91 4.31
N ASN A 383 -0.80 14.73 5.51
CA ASN A 383 -0.87 15.79 6.54
C ASN A 383 -0.23 15.43 7.89
N GLY A 384 0.43 14.27 8.00
CA GLY A 384 1.19 13.85 9.17
C GLY A 384 2.68 13.61 8.87
N LYS A 385 3.31 12.71 9.62
CA LYS A 385 4.74 12.38 9.59
C LYS A 385 4.96 10.87 9.48
N GLU A 386 6.11 10.51 8.91
CA GLU A 386 6.64 9.14 8.84
C GLU A 386 8.00 9.14 9.56
N VAL A 387 8.22 8.23 10.52
CA VAL A 387 9.52 8.04 11.18
C VAL A 387 9.88 6.56 11.22
N VAL A 388 11.12 6.25 10.84
CA VAL A 388 11.66 4.90 10.86
C VAL A 388 12.34 4.63 12.20
N VAL A 389 11.89 3.61 12.92
CA VAL A 389 12.40 3.25 14.25
C VAL A 389 13.02 1.85 14.22
N GLU A 390 14.35 1.78 14.40
CA GLU A 390 15.10 0.52 14.48
C GLU A 390 14.70 -0.30 15.73
N GLN A 391 15.05 -1.59 15.76
CA GLN A 391 14.90 -2.40 16.97
C GLN A 391 15.75 -1.85 18.12
N GLY A 392 15.14 -1.78 19.31
CA GLY A 392 15.73 -1.17 20.50
C GLY A 392 15.78 0.37 20.49
N ALA A 393 15.35 1.03 19.42
CA ALA A 393 15.28 2.49 19.37
C ALA A 393 13.97 3.03 19.97
N SER A 394 14.00 4.27 20.47
CA SER A 394 12.83 4.92 21.07
C SER A 394 11.75 5.23 20.03
N LEU A 395 10.50 5.05 20.44
CA LEU A 395 9.30 5.46 19.68
C LEU A 395 8.96 6.95 19.84
N ALA A 396 9.79 7.72 20.57
CA ALA A 396 9.52 9.13 20.86
C ALA A 396 9.32 9.96 19.59
N LEU A 397 8.13 10.52 19.46
CA LEU A 397 7.65 11.22 18.26
C LEU A 397 6.77 12.40 18.70
N THR A 398 6.79 13.49 17.93
CA THR A 398 5.81 14.58 18.07
C THR A 398 5.24 14.94 16.72
N ASP A 399 3.95 15.24 16.68
CA ASP A 399 3.26 15.72 15.48
C ASP A 399 2.11 16.67 15.81
N ASP A 400 1.67 17.44 14.83
CA ASP A 400 0.58 18.41 14.99
C ASP A 400 -0.13 18.72 13.67
N THR A 401 -1.32 19.33 13.78
CA THR A 401 -2.17 19.65 12.62
C THR A 401 -1.66 20.81 11.75
N THR A 402 -0.48 21.38 11.99
CA THR A 402 0.05 22.52 11.21
C THR A 402 0.23 22.17 9.74
N THR A 403 0.59 20.93 9.42
CA THR A 403 0.72 20.47 8.03
C THR A 403 -0.64 20.51 7.32
N ALA A 404 -1.70 20.00 7.95
CA ALA A 404 -3.07 20.05 7.42
C ALA A 404 -3.56 21.49 7.17
N VAL A 405 -3.34 22.38 8.15
CA VAL A 405 -3.71 23.81 8.01
C VAL A 405 -2.90 24.49 6.90
N ARG A 406 -1.60 24.20 6.78
CA ARG A 406 -0.73 24.72 5.70
C ARG A 406 -1.13 24.19 4.31
N ASN A 407 -1.59 22.95 4.25
CA ASN A 407 -2.16 22.33 3.06
C ASN A 407 -3.45 23.04 2.60
N GLY A 408 -4.10 23.81 3.48
CA GLY A 408 -5.37 24.50 3.22
C GLY A 408 -6.59 23.68 3.63
N GLU A 409 -6.39 22.59 4.37
CA GLU A 409 -7.47 21.79 4.93
C GLU A 409 -8.14 22.56 6.10
N THR A 410 -9.43 22.33 6.33
CA THR A 410 -10.25 23.13 7.26
C THR A 410 -10.93 22.27 8.32
N GLY A 411 -11.44 22.92 9.39
CA GLY A 411 -12.12 22.26 10.51
C GLY A 411 -11.21 21.81 11.66
N TYR A 412 -9.88 21.90 11.49
CA TYR A 412 -8.93 21.55 12.55
C TYR A 412 -8.96 22.54 13.72
N VAL A 413 -8.79 22.02 14.94
CA VAL A 413 -8.80 22.81 16.18
C VAL A 413 -7.42 23.15 16.74
N GLY A 414 -6.34 22.67 16.12
CA GLY A 414 -4.97 22.98 16.51
C GLY A 414 -4.39 21.96 17.48
N THR A 415 -4.54 20.66 17.14
CA THR A 415 -4.10 19.55 17.99
C THR A 415 -2.62 19.21 17.79
N ARG A 416 -1.93 18.86 18.88
CA ARG A 416 -0.60 18.27 18.92
C ARG A 416 -0.63 16.90 19.62
N MET A 417 0.19 15.95 19.16
CA MET A 417 0.45 14.66 19.79
C MET A 417 1.91 14.50 20.18
N ALA A 418 2.16 13.63 21.15
CA ALA A 418 3.48 13.10 21.44
C ALA A 418 3.39 11.62 21.84
N ILE A 419 4.26 10.78 21.27
CA ILE A 419 4.70 9.56 21.95
C ILE A 419 5.80 10.01 22.93
N VAL A 420 5.48 9.98 24.23
CA VAL A 420 6.34 10.53 25.29
C VAL A 420 7.38 9.50 25.73
N GLU A 421 6.98 8.24 25.78
CA GLU A 421 7.82 7.10 26.15
C GLU A 421 7.41 5.86 25.35
N GLY A 422 8.36 4.96 25.11
CA GLY A 422 8.18 3.75 24.32
C GLY A 422 9.45 3.40 23.54
N THR A 423 9.62 2.11 23.25
CA THR A 423 10.75 1.55 22.51
C THR A 423 10.22 0.50 21.55
N ASN A 424 10.79 0.43 20.34
CA ASN A 424 10.54 -0.69 19.43
C ASN A 424 11.24 -1.93 20.01
N ALA A 425 10.54 -2.71 20.84
CA ALA A 425 11.09 -3.90 21.49
C ALA A 425 10.84 -5.18 20.67
N ALA A 426 10.20 -5.06 19.49
CA ALA A 426 10.04 -6.15 18.55
C ALA A 426 11.40 -6.75 18.14
N THR A 427 11.53 -8.06 18.25
CA THR A 427 12.75 -8.82 17.88
C THR A 427 12.64 -9.52 16.53
N GLY A 428 11.53 -9.32 15.81
CA GLY A 428 11.20 -10.02 14.57
C GLY A 428 12.21 -9.78 13.45
N LYS A 429 12.43 -10.77 12.60
CA LYS A 429 13.43 -10.70 11.53
C LYS A 429 12.86 -11.17 10.19
N ASP A 430 13.51 -10.75 9.12
CA ASP A 430 13.31 -11.37 7.81
C ASP A 430 13.99 -12.76 7.75
N TYR A 431 13.70 -13.53 6.71
CA TYR A 431 14.28 -14.87 6.51
C TYR A 431 15.82 -14.85 6.43
N SER A 432 16.40 -13.71 6.05
CA SER A 432 17.84 -13.49 5.98
C SER A 432 18.44 -12.97 7.30
N ASN A 433 17.71 -13.08 8.41
CA ASN A 433 18.12 -12.68 9.76
C ASN A 433 18.45 -11.17 9.89
N ARG A 434 17.89 -10.32 9.02
CA ARG A 434 17.91 -8.86 9.16
C ARG A 434 16.83 -8.44 10.16
N ALA A 435 17.17 -7.51 11.05
CA ALA A 435 16.22 -6.87 11.95
C ALA A 435 15.14 -6.11 11.16
N LEU A 436 13.88 -6.21 11.60
CA LEU A 436 12.77 -5.43 11.07
C LEU A 436 12.63 -4.11 11.85
N ALA A 437 12.67 -2.98 11.15
CA ALA A 437 12.34 -1.67 11.70
C ALA A 437 10.83 -1.39 11.59
N LYS A 438 10.35 -0.38 12.32
CA LYS A 438 8.96 0.10 12.25
C LYS A 438 8.88 1.40 11.44
N THR A 439 7.84 1.56 10.63
CA THR A 439 7.46 2.86 10.03
C THR A 439 6.33 3.44 10.87
N VAL A 440 6.66 4.32 11.82
CA VAL A 440 5.67 4.96 12.68
C VAL A 440 5.11 6.16 11.95
N ASP A 441 3.85 6.05 11.54
CA ASP A 441 3.17 7.01 10.68
C ASP A 441 2.02 7.68 11.42
N THR A 442 1.88 9.00 11.25
CA THR A 442 0.75 9.78 11.75
C THR A 442 -0.11 10.32 10.61
N GLY A 443 -1.38 10.58 10.92
CA GLY A 443 -2.30 11.30 10.04
C GLY A 443 -3.38 12.00 10.86
N TRP A 444 -4.00 13.01 10.27
CA TRP A 444 -4.99 13.84 10.97
C TRP A 444 -6.29 13.93 10.19
N ALA A 445 -7.40 13.92 10.93
CA ALA A 445 -8.71 14.32 10.46
C ALA A 445 -9.32 15.38 11.39
N PRO A 446 -10.15 16.32 10.88
CA PRO A 446 -10.76 17.37 11.71
C PRO A 446 -11.59 16.82 12.87
N ARG A 447 -11.72 17.62 13.93
CA ARG A 447 -12.59 17.33 15.08
C ARG A 447 -14.02 16.91 14.65
N ALA A 448 -14.48 15.76 15.15
CA ALA A 448 -15.84 15.27 14.92
C ALA A 448 -16.81 15.68 16.05
N GLY A 449 -18.08 15.27 15.93
CA GLY A 449 -19.03 15.34 17.05
C GLY A 449 -18.51 14.53 18.25
N GLY A 450 -18.70 15.05 19.47
CA GLY A 450 -18.20 14.43 20.71
C GLY A 450 -16.72 14.68 21.01
N THR A 451 -15.82 14.71 20.01
CA THR A 451 -14.39 14.90 20.27
C THR A 451 -14.06 16.33 20.72
N ALA A 452 -13.00 16.47 21.52
CA ALA A 452 -12.43 17.72 22.04
C ALA A 452 -11.06 18.03 21.42
N SER A 453 -10.47 17.08 20.69
CA SER A 453 -9.31 17.24 19.83
C SER A 453 -9.66 16.88 18.38
N ASP A 454 -8.79 17.25 17.45
CA ASP A 454 -8.72 16.59 16.15
C ASP A 454 -8.43 15.10 16.32
N ILE A 455 -8.76 14.30 15.30
CA ILE A 455 -8.56 12.86 15.32
C ILE A 455 -7.17 12.58 14.76
N LEU A 456 -6.30 12.02 15.60
CA LEU A 456 -5.03 11.42 15.19
C LEU A 456 -5.31 10.01 14.66
N THR A 457 -4.64 9.58 13.59
CA THR A 457 -4.45 8.17 13.28
C THR A 457 -2.97 7.84 13.41
N LEU A 458 -2.66 6.67 13.95
CA LEU A 458 -1.30 6.20 14.22
C LEU A 458 -1.12 4.78 13.67
N TRP A 459 -0.11 4.57 12.84
CA TRP A 459 0.18 3.28 12.19
C TRP A 459 1.62 2.79 12.45
N GLY A 460 1.84 1.51 12.15
CA GLY A 460 3.15 0.84 12.14
C GLY A 460 3.81 0.62 13.50
N LEU A 461 3.02 0.67 14.59
CA LEU A 461 3.49 0.34 15.94
C LEU A 461 3.34 -1.16 16.26
N HIS A 462 2.54 -1.91 15.50
CA HIS A 462 2.35 -3.35 15.71
C HIS A 462 3.67 -4.11 15.64
N ASP A 463 3.70 -5.29 16.26
CA ASP A 463 4.79 -6.24 16.02
C ASP A 463 4.93 -6.50 14.51
N SER A 464 6.11 -6.21 13.96
CA SER A 464 6.38 -6.38 12.52
C SER A 464 6.07 -7.81 12.10
N LEU A 465 5.32 -7.97 11.00
CA LEU A 465 5.06 -9.28 10.40
C LEU A 465 6.41 -9.89 9.98
N ALA A 466 6.81 -10.95 10.69
CA ALA A 466 8.17 -11.46 10.68
C ALA A 466 8.23 -12.94 10.34
N THR A 467 9.15 -13.28 9.44
CA THR A 467 9.58 -14.64 9.15
C THR A 467 10.76 -15.03 10.04
N ASP A 468 10.59 -14.85 11.35
CA ASP A 468 11.53 -15.30 12.36
C ASP A 468 11.46 -16.83 12.49
N PHE A 469 12.29 -17.48 11.69
CA PHE A 469 12.61 -18.89 11.78
C PHE A 469 13.92 -19.04 12.56
N ALA A 470 14.01 -20.07 13.41
CA ALA A 470 15.27 -20.53 13.96
C ALA A 470 16.09 -21.30 12.89
N VAL A 471 16.48 -20.60 11.81
CA VAL A 471 17.38 -21.14 10.78
C VAL A 471 18.82 -21.08 11.29
N PRO A 472 19.54 -22.20 11.42
CA PRO A 472 20.99 -22.14 11.58
C PRO A 472 21.61 -21.39 10.40
N ALA A 473 22.58 -20.51 10.64
CA ALA A 473 23.26 -19.75 9.59
C ALA A 473 24.02 -20.62 8.55
N THR A 474 24.03 -21.95 8.76
CA THR A 474 24.60 -22.99 7.90
C THR A 474 23.55 -23.81 7.14
N ALA A 475 22.26 -23.53 7.29
CA ALA A 475 21.21 -24.29 6.61
C ALA A 475 21.18 -23.99 5.10
N THR A 476 21.22 -25.05 4.29
CA THR A 476 21.14 -25.00 2.83
C THR A 476 19.75 -25.32 2.28
N ALA A 477 18.75 -25.47 3.16
CA ALA A 477 17.37 -25.80 2.84
C ALA A 477 16.42 -25.03 3.77
N ALA A 478 15.17 -24.84 3.33
CA ALA A 478 14.12 -24.24 4.14
C ALA A 478 13.87 -25.05 5.43
N PRO A 479 13.59 -24.41 6.58
CA PRO A 479 13.22 -25.12 7.80
C PRO A 479 11.92 -25.92 7.60
N SER A 480 11.91 -27.18 8.03
CA SER A 480 10.66 -27.92 8.19
C SER A 480 9.88 -27.35 9.37
N GLY A 481 8.57 -27.09 9.18
CA GLY A 481 7.68 -26.56 10.21
C GLY A 481 7.55 -25.04 10.21
N TYR A 482 7.36 -24.40 9.05
CA TYR A 482 6.75 -23.08 9.03
C TYR A 482 5.36 -23.17 9.66
N GLN A 483 5.12 -22.35 10.67
CA GLN A 483 3.78 -22.17 11.21
C GLN A 483 3.29 -20.80 10.78
N PHE A 484 2.18 -20.79 10.05
CA PHE A 484 1.40 -19.59 9.77
C PHE A 484 0.87 -19.02 11.10
N LYS A 485 1.64 -18.11 11.71
CA LYS A 485 1.27 -17.46 12.98
C LYS A 485 0.11 -16.50 12.73
N LEU A 486 -0.95 -16.56 13.54
CA LEU A 486 -1.99 -15.53 13.48
C LEU A 486 -1.42 -14.17 13.91
N LYS A 487 -1.91 -13.09 13.29
CA LYS A 487 -1.50 -11.72 13.61
C LYS A 487 -1.79 -11.41 15.08
N SER A 488 -0.84 -10.76 15.74
CA SER A 488 -1.12 -9.99 16.96
C SER A 488 -1.54 -8.58 16.56
N ASP A 489 -2.72 -8.13 16.99
CA ASP A 489 -3.11 -6.72 16.87
C ASP A 489 -2.48 -5.82 17.96
N ARG A 490 -1.50 -6.35 18.69
CA ARG A 490 -0.74 -5.67 19.76
C ARG A 490 0.49 -4.92 19.22
N THR A 491 0.85 -3.85 19.93
CA THR A 491 2.10 -3.09 19.76
C THR A 491 3.04 -3.31 20.95
N ASP A 492 4.25 -2.75 20.88
CA ASP A 492 5.02 -2.46 22.09
C ASP A 492 4.22 -1.54 23.03
N THR A 493 4.48 -1.56 24.34
CA THR A 493 3.87 -0.59 25.26
C THR A 493 4.50 0.80 25.06
N TYR A 494 3.66 1.82 24.91
CA TYR A 494 4.08 3.20 24.74
C TYR A 494 3.10 4.17 25.42
N VAL A 495 3.52 5.42 25.58
CA VAL A 495 2.76 6.49 26.24
C VAL A 495 2.37 7.52 25.20
N LEU A 496 1.08 7.57 24.87
CA LEU A 496 0.53 8.57 23.95
C LEU A 496 -0.01 9.75 24.76
N SER A 497 0.32 10.96 24.34
CA SER A 497 -0.24 12.23 24.84
C SER A 497 -0.82 13.03 23.69
N LEU A 498 -2.01 13.62 23.89
CA LEU A 498 -2.74 14.40 22.90
C LEU A 498 -3.31 15.67 23.56
N SER A 499 -3.09 16.83 22.95
CA SER A 499 -3.72 18.07 23.43
C SER A 499 -5.22 18.10 23.13
N TYR A 500 -6.01 18.78 23.95
CA TYR A 500 -7.44 18.96 23.73
C TYR A 500 -7.88 20.42 23.94
N GLN A 501 -9.01 20.81 23.36
CA GLN A 501 -9.68 22.07 23.71
C GLN A 501 -10.55 21.86 24.97
N PRO A 502 -10.36 22.61 26.07
CA PRO A 502 -11.10 22.42 27.31
C PRO A 502 -12.58 22.87 27.23
N THR A 503 -12.96 23.59 26.17
CA THR A 503 -14.29 24.20 26.01
C THR A 503 -15.40 23.15 26.02
N GLY A 504 -16.27 23.22 27.03
CA GLY A 504 -17.41 22.32 27.18
C GLY A 504 -17.10 21.01 27.92
N ILE A 505 -15.97 20.96 28.65
CA ILE A 505 -15.67 19.88 29.61
C ILE A 505 -15.85 20.42 31.03
N SER A 506 -16.62 19.71 31.86
CA SER A 506 -16.86 20.11 33.24
C SER A 506 -15.74 19.68 34.20
N ALA A 507 -15.60 20.38 35.33
CA ALA A 507 -14.68 20.00 36.40
C ALA A 507 -14.93 18.57 36.92
N GLN A 508 -16.19 18.12 36.92
CA GLN A 508 -16.55 16.76 37.30
C GLN A 508 -16.05 15.73 36.27
N GLN A 509 -16.16 16.00 34.96
CA GLN A 509 -15.61 15.13 33.92
C GLN A 509 -14.07 15.03 33.99
N PHE A 510 -13.38 16.13 34.33
CA PHE A 510 -11.94 16.11 34.59
C PHE A 510 -11.57 15.30 35.84
N ALA A 511 -12.36 15.35 36.91
CA ALA A 511 -12.06 14.68 38.19
C ALA A 511 -12.47 13.19 38.23
N SER A 512 -13.27 12.70 37.30
CA SER A 512 -13.87 11.35 37.32
C SER A 512 -13.30 10.36 36.31
N GLY A 513 -12.33 10.77 35.48
CA GLY A 513 -11.80 9.94 34.39
C GLY A 513 -12.80 9.68 33.25
N LEU A 514 -13.97 10.33 33.26
CA LEU A 514 -14.98 10.21 32.22
C LEU A 514 -14.62 10.96 30.93
N PHE A 515 -13.75 11.99 31.03
CA PHE A 515 -13.01 12.53 29.90
C PHE A 515 -11.64 11.85 29.82
N GLY A 516 -11.06 11.75 28.63
CA GLY A 516 -9.72 11.19 28.45
C GLY A 516 -9.35 10.97 27.00
N LEU A 517 -8.19 10.34 26.79
CA LEU A 517 -7.80 9.83 25.49
C LEU A 517 -8.64 8.58 25.17
N ALA A 518 -9.21 8.54 23.97
CA ALA A 518 -10.10 7.50 23.49
C ALA A 518 -9.62 6.94 22.15
N THR A 519 -10.01 5.70 21.86
CA THR A 519 -9.81 5.00 20.59
C THR A 519 -11.15 4.46 20.08
N ARG A 520 -11.18 3.92 18.86
CA ARG A 520 -12.36 3.24 18.31
C ARG A 520 -12.36 1.75 18.66
N ASP A 521 -13.52 1.24 19.08
CA ASP A 521 -13.77 -0.21 19.15
C ASP A 521 -14.08 -0.81 17.75
N ALA A 522 -14.35 -2.12 17.70
CA ALA A 522 -14.64 -2.83 16.45
C ALA A 522 -15.95 -2.38 15.77
N GLU A 523 -16.90 -1.87 16.56
CA GLU A 523 -18.16 -1.28 16.14
C GLU A 523 -18.00 0.20 15.73
N GLY A 524 -16.85 0.81 15.97
CA GLY A 524 -16.49 2.19 15.63
C GLY A 524 -16.84 3.24 16.69
N ASN A 525 -17.33 2.84 17.86
CA ASN A 525 -17.61 3.74 18.99
C ASN A 525 -16.32 4.21 19.65
N TRP A 526 -16.36 5.39 20.26
CA TRP A 526 -15.25 5.87 21.08
C TRP A 526 -15.28 5.22 22.47
N VAL A 527 -14.23 4.47 22.79
CA VAL A 527 -13.96 3.89 24.11
C VAL A 527 -12.69 4.50 24.69
N ASN A 528 -12.52 4.49 26.02
CA ASN A 528 -11.26 4.93 26.63
C ASN A 528 -10.08 4.14 26.02
N ALA A 529 -8.99 4.82 25.65
CA ALA A 529 -7.87 4.21 24.95
C ALA A 529 -7.28 3.00 25.69
N VAL A 530 -7.31 2.98 27.04
CA VAL A 530 -6.80 1.82 27.80
C VAL A 530 -7.73 0.60 27.79
N ALA A 531 -9.00 0.76 27.38
CA ALA A 531 -9.95 -0.35 27.30
C ALA A 531 -9.70 -1.27 26.09
N ALA A 532 -8.94 -0.80 25.10
CA ALA A 532 -8.51 -1.58 23.92
C ALA A 532 -7.12 -2.21 24.09
N ASN A 533 -6.49 -2.10 25.26
CA ASN A 533 -5.19 -2.72 25.53
C ASN A 533 -5.31 -4.26 25.62
N ASP A 534 -4.30 -4.97 25.10
CA ASP A 534 -4.06 -6.38 25.47
C ASP A 534 -3.45 -6.42 26.88
N GLY A 535 -4.33 -6.54 27.88
CA GLY A 535 -3.97 -6.57 29.29
C GLY A 535 -3.78 -5.19 29.94
N GLY A 536 -3.21 -5.19 31.15
CA GLY A 536 -3.22 -4.02 32.03
C GLY A 536 -4.55 -3.86 32.79
N ALA A 537 -4.63 -2.83 33.62
CA ALA A 537 -5.85 -2.49 34.36
C ALA A 537 -6.08 -0.98 34.33
N GLY A 538 -7.31 -0.56 34.02
CA GLY A 538 -7.67 0.85 33.90
C GLY A 538 -7.46 1.61 35.21
N SER A 539 -6.52 2.56 35.23
CA SER A 539 -6.22 3.41 36.39
C SER A 539 -6.19 4.88 35.98
N PHE A 540 -7.02 5.71 36.60
CA PHE A 540 -7.11 7.14 36.28
C PHE A 540 -6.19 8.00 37.17
N VAL A 541 -5.44 8.90 36.55
CA VAL A 541 -4.58 9.89 37.21
C VAL A 541 -4.99 11.31 36.80
N GLN A 542 -5.40 12.12 37.78
CA GLN A 542 -5.60 13.55 37.56
C GLN A 542 -4.27 14.30 37.70
N GLY A 543 -3.47 14.30 36.64
CA GLY A 543 -2.16 14.94 36.59
C GLY A 543 -1.37 14.63 35.31
N PRO A 544 -0.12 15.10 35.21
CA PRO A 544 0.81 14.70 34.16
C PRO A 544 1.20 13.22 34.29
N TYR A 545 1.64 12.64 33.17
CA TYR A 545 2.31 11.35 33.14
C TYR A 545 3.55 11.33 34.04
N VAL A 546 3.77 10.25 34.76
CA VAL A 546 5.00 10.01 35.54
C VAL A 546 5.68 8.74 35.02
N HIS A 547 7.00 8.84 34.78
CA HIS A 547 7.79 7.68 34.37
C HIS A 547 7.64 6.52 35.36
N GLY A 548 7.20 5.36 34.85
CA GLY A 548 6.87 4.19 35.65
C GLY A 548 5.37 3.89 35.79
N ASP A 549 4.47 4.78 35.34
CA ASP A 549 3.04 4.47 35.19
C ASP A 549 2.86 3.25 34.25
N THR A 550 2.09 2.24 34.68
CA THR A 550 2.01 0.94 33.99
C THR A 550 0.92 0.90 32.92
N LEU A 551 0.99 -0.09 32.00
CA LEU A 551 -0.04 -0.36 31.00
C LEU A 551 -1.45 -0.37 31.62
N GLY A 552 -2.35 0.44 31.05
CA GLY A 552 -3.69 0.66 31.59
C GLY A 552 -3.85 1.96 32.40
N THR A 553 -2.75 2.63 32.75
CA THR A 553 -2.79 3.96 33.38
C THR A 553 -3.11 5.03 32.34
N TYR A 554 -3.99 5.96 32.67
CA TYR A 554 -4.34 7.10 31.83
C TYR A 554 -4.64 8.33 32.69
N GLY A 555 -4.50 9.51 32.10
CA GLY A 555 -4.68 10.73 32.85
C GLY A 555 -4.94 11.98 32.03
N ILE A 556 -5.20 13.06 32.77
CA ILE A 556 -5.44 14.40 32.22
C ILE A 556 -4.57 15.39 32.97
N ASP A 557 -3.67 16.05 32.25
CA ASP A 557 -2.95 17.21 32.73
C ASP A 557 -3.70 18.48 32.31
N THR A 558 -4.38 19.10 33.27
CA THR A 558 -5.12 20.35 33.07
C THR A 558 -4.22 21.58 32.99
N ALA A 559 -2.94 21.50 33.42
CA ALA A 559 -1.99 22.59 33.33
C ALA A 559 -1.42 22.71 31.89
N THR A 560 -1.17 21.59 31.21
CA THR A 560 -0.72 21.57 29.80
C THR A 560 -1.85 21.37 28.78
N GLN A 561 -3.06 21.06 29.25
CA GLN A 561 -4.24 20.70 28.44
C GLN A 561 -3.97 19.48 27.55
N THR A 562 -3.44 18.41 28.17
CA THR A 562 -3.18 17.13 27.51
C THR A 562 -3.91 15.98 28.20
N ALA A 563 -4.41 15.04 27.39
CA ALA A 563 -4.89 13.74 27.83
C ALA A 563 -3.87 12.69 27.39
N TRP A 564 -3.54 11.74 28.26
CA TRP A 564 -2.51 10.75 28.01
C TRP A 564 -2.93 9.35 28.45
N ALA A 565 -2.33 8.31 27.86
CA ALA A 565 -2.56 6.92 28.23
C ALA A 565 -1.33 6.05 27.93
N VAL A 566 -1.10 5.04 28.78
CA VAL A 566 -0.15 3.95 28.56
C VAL A 566 -0.88 2.81 27.83
N VAL A 567 -0.52 2.58 26.58
CA VAL A 567 -1.27 1.74 25.63
C VAL A 567 -0.38 0.75 24.88
N ASN A 568 -0.99 -0.29 24.29
CA ASN A 568 -0.31 -1.29 23.46
C ASN A 568 -1.11 -1.70 22.19
N HIS A 569 -1.79 -0.74 21.56
CA HIS A 569 -2.49 -0.86 20.27
C HIS A 569 -2.24 0.40 19.41
N GLN A 570 -2.57 0.36 18.11
CA GLN A 570 -2.54 1.52 17.21
C GLN A 570 -3.95 1.80 16.66
N GLY A 571 -4.18 2.97 16.05
CA GLY A 571 -5.46 3.29 15.42
C GLY A 571 -5.80 4.79 15.44
N ASP A 572 -7.11 5.07 15.42
CA ASP A 572 -7.67 6.42 15.59
C ASP A 572 -7.70 6.79 17.08
N PHE A 573 -7.15 7.95 17.44
CA PHE A 573 -7.13 8.50 18.80
C PHE A 573 -7.71 9.92 18.84
N ALA A 574 -8.50 10.22 19.87
CA ALA A 574 -8.98 11.57 20.16
C ALA A 574 -9.20 11.80 21.66
N GLY A 575 -9.15 13.05 22.11
CA GLY A 575 -9.74 13.43 23.40
C GLY A 575 -11.26 13.43 23.23
N VAL A 576 -12.01 12.61 23.98
CA VAL A 576 -13.45 12.41 23.76
C VAL A 576 -14.26 12.81 24.99
N ARG A 577 -15.36 13.53 24.75
CA ARG A 577 -16.39 13.79 25.76
C ARG A 577 -17.40 12.64 25.76
N PRO A 578 -17.79 12.13 26.94
CA PRO A 578 -18.85 11.14 27.08
C PRO A 578 -20.24 11.74 26.75
#